data_AF-A0A7G3BJ25-F1
#
_entry.id   AF-A0A7G3BJ25-F1
#
_cell.length_a   1.000
_cell.length_b   1.000
_cell.length_c   1.000
_cell.angle_alpha   90.00
_cell.angle_beta   90.00
_cell.angle_gamma   90.00
#
_symmetry.space_group_name_H-M   'P 1'
#
loop_
_entity.id
_entity.type
_entity.pdbx_description
1 polymer ?
#
loop_
_entity_poly.entity_id
_entity_poly.type
_entity_poly.pdbx_seq_one_letter_code
_entity_poly.pdbx_strand_id
1 'polypeptide(L)'
;MSSPAGVDLLNPNNANAYLAENIKIYYLRNGEIEEIYNPNMDAPRNFSIISPEDTGEDFYGIAIGLNSSQLENAITYIEWSETDTDTIRANFQSGDNFTILTKAWYNDVLIFDEDIIPETLPEIIKN
;
A
#
# COMPACT_ATOMS: atom_id res chain seq x y z
N MET A 1 -6.35 6.45 -4.73
CA MET A 1 -5.80 5.86 -5.97
C MET A 1 -6.78 6.14 -7.09
N SER A 2 -6.31 6.66 -8.22
CA SER A 2 -7.17 7.09 -9.32
C SER A 2 -6.69 6.54 -10.66
N SER A 3 -7.58 6.48 -11.65
CA SER A 3 -7.18 6.31 -13.07
C SER A 3 -6.69 7.64 -13.66
N PRO A 4 -6.04 7.65 -14.84
CA PRO A 4 -5.66 8.89 -15.55
C PRO A 4 -6.82 9.85 -15.83
N ALA A 5 -8.07 9.34 -15.84
CA ALA A 5 -9.28 10.13 -16.00
C ALA A 5 -9.81 10.71 -14.67
N GLY A 6 -9.14 10.47 -13.54
CA GLY A 6 -9.54 10.92 -12.21
C GLY A 6 -10.61 10.04 -11.54
N VAL A 7 -10.93 8.86 -12.08
CA VAL A 7 -11.88 7.93 -11.45
C VAL A 7 -11.21 7.27 -10.25
N ASP A 8 -11.83 7.36 -9.08
CA ASP A 8 -11.40 6.68 -7.86
C ASP A 8 -11.51 5.15 -8.02
N LEU A 9 -10.38 4.45 -8.04
CA LEU A 9 -10.34 3.00 -8.25
C LEU A 9 -10.55 2.19 -6.97
N LEU A 10 -10.74 2.85 -5.81
CA LEU A 10 -11.03 2.20 -4.54
C LEU A 10 -12.49 2.40 -4.10
N ASN A 11 -13.24 3.27 -4.78
CA ASN A 11 -14.67 3.45 -4.53
C ASN A 11 -15.46 2.22 -5.02
N PRO A 12 -16.10 1.43 -4.13
CA PRO A 12 -16.76 0.18 -4.50
C PRO A 12 -17.98 0.37 -5.42
N ASN A 13 -18.49 1.59 -5.58
CA ASN A 13 -19.59 1.89 -6.50
C ASN A 13 -19.11 2.07 -7.97
N ASN A 14 -17.80 2.14 -8.20
CA ASN A 14 -17.23 2.21 -9.54
C ASN A 14 -17.10 0.80 -10.14
N ALA A 15 -17.60 0.62 -11.37
CA ALA A 15 -17.59 -0.69 -12.04
C ALA A 15 -16.19 -1.28 -12.27
N ASN A 16 -15.16 -0.42 -12.27
CA ASN A 16 -13.76 -0.79 -12.44
C ASN A 16 -12.95 -0.71 -11.13
N ALA A 17 -13.63 -0.71 -9.98
CA ALA A 17 -12.95 -0.62 -8.69
C ALA A 17 -12.17 -1.89 -8.35
N TYR A 18 -11.02 -1.72 -7.71
CA TYR A 18 -10.35 -2.79 -6.99
C TYR A 18 -11.09 -3.02 -5.68
N LEU A 19 -11.83 -4.14 -5.62
CA LEU A 19 -12.59 -4.51 -4.44
C LEU A 19 -11.68 -5.12 -3.37
N ALA A 20 -11.89 -4.73 -2.12
CA ALA A 20 -11.07 -5.18 -0.99
C ALA A 20 -10.96 -6.71 -0.88
N GLU A 21 -12.01 -7.46 -1.23
CA GLU A 21 -12.01 -8.93 -1.20
C GLU A 21 -11.03 -9.58 -2.20
N ASN A 22 -10.66 -8.86 -3.26
CA ASN A 22 -9.74 -9.33 -4.30
C ASN A 22 -8.30 -8.92 -4.04
N ILE A 23 -8.08 -7.89 -3.21
CA ILE A 23 -6.74 -7.37 -2.92
C ILE A 23 -6.01 -8.34 -2.01
N LYS A 24 -4.78 -8.69 -2.39
CA LYS A 24 -3.86 -9.50 -1.57
C LYS A 24 -2.53 -8.79 -1.40
N ILE A 25 -1.93 -9.00 -0.24
CA ILE A 25 -0.62 -8.46 0.12
C ILE A 25 0.36 -9.63 0.22
N TYR A 26 1.54 -9.46 -0.36
CA TYR A 26 2.63 -10.42 -0.26
C TYR A 26 3.91 -9.74 0.18
N TYR A 27 4.73 -10.42 0.97
CA TYR A 27 6.05 -9.93 1.35
C TYR A 27 7.13 -10.82 0.73
N LEU A 28 8.18 -10.20 0.18
CA LEU A 28 9.40 -10.92 -0.17
C LEU A 28 10.27 -11.08 1.08
N ARG A 29 10.51 -12.31 1.51
CA ARG A 29 11.36 -12.63 2.66
C ARG A 29 12.30 -13.77 2.30
N ASN A 30 13.60 -13.58 2.52
CA ASN A 30 14.61 -14.59 2.23
C ASN A 30 14.55 -15.19 0.81
N GLY A 31 14.09 -14.39 -0.17
CA GLY A 31 13.92 -14.83 -1.56
C GLY A 31 12.59 -15.53 -1.88
N GLU A 32 11.71 -15.71 -0.90
CA GLU A 32 10.38 -16.32 -1.06
C GLU A 32 9.28 -15.26 -0.96
N ILE A 33 8.21 -15.45 -1.74
CA ILE A 33 7.02 -14.59 -1.73
C ILE A 33 5.99 -15.23 -0.79
N GLU A 34 5.72 -14.57 0.33
CA GLU A 34 4.78 -15.04 1.35
C GLU A 34 3.47 -14.23 1.29
N GLU A 35 2.32 -14.89 1.18
CA GLU A 35 1.02 -14.23 1.30
C GLU A 35 0.77 -13.80 2.74
N ILE A 36 0.31 -12.56 2.91
CA ILE A 36 -0.12 -12.04 4.20
C ILE A 36 -1.61 -12.32 4.37
N TYR A 37 -1.89 -13.31 5.21
CA TYR A 37 -3.24 -13.67 5.60
C TYR A 37 -3.28 -14.23 7.03
N ASN A 38 -3.86 -13.48 7.96
CA ASN A 38 -4.18 -13.93 9.30
C ASN A 38 -5.64 -13.61 9.62
N PRO A 39 -6.56 -14.60 9.56
CA PRO A 39 -7.99 -14.36 9.76
C PRO A 39 -8.36 -13.87 11.17
N ASN A 40 -7.44 -13.92 12.13
CA ASN A 40 -7.66 -13.45 13.50
C ASN A 40 -7.27 -11.98 13.72
N MET A 41 -6.74 -11.27 12.72
CA MET A 41 -6.42 -9.84 12.79
C MET A 41 -7.59 -8.99 12.32
N ASP A 42 -7.70 -7.76 12.85
CA ASP A 42 -8.70 -6.77 12.39
C ASP A 42 -8.57 -6.46 10.90
N ALA A 43 -7.33 -6.47 10.39
CA ALA A 43 -7.01 -6.41 8.97
C ALA A 43 -6.31 -7.72 8.54
N PRO A 44 -7.05 -8.77 8.12
CA PRO A 44 -6.47 -10.09 7.87
C PRO A 44 -5.37 -10.12 6.81
N ARG A 45 -5.45 -9.22 5.83
CA ARG A 45 -4.46 -9.08 4.74
C ARG A 45 -3.51 -7.90 4.97
N ASN A 46 -3.50 -7.35 6.19
CA ASN A 46 -2.65 -6.24 6.61
C ASN A 46 -2.78 -4.96 5.76
N PHE A 47 -3.98 -4.69 5.26
CA PHE A 47 -4.35 -3.40 4.67
C PHE A 47 -5.75 -3.00 5.14
N SER A 48 -6.07 -1.71 5.02
CA SER A 48 -7.41 -1.18 5.26
C SER A 48 -7.78 -0.19 4.16
N ILE A 49 -8.99 -0.32 3.62
CA ILE A 49 -9.60 0.75 2.81
C ILE A 49 -10.12 1.81 3.77
N ILE A 50 -9.77 3.06 3.50
CA ILE A 50 -10.19 4.22 4.27
C ILE A 50 -11.24 4.95 3.45
N SER A 51 -12.40 5.16 4.03
CA SER A 51 -13.51 5.77 3.31
C SER A 51 -13.47 7.31 3.37
N PRO A 52 -14.18 7.98 2.45
CA PRO A 52 -14.48 9.42 2.55
C PRO A 52 -15.03 9.84 3.92
N GLU A 53 -15.92 9.04 4.51
CA GLU A 53 -16.54 9.33 5.81
C GLU A 53 -15.56 9.24 6.99
N ASP A 54 -14.53 8.39 6.89
CA ASP A 54 -13.50 8.26 7.94
C ASP A 54 -12.53 9.45 7.97
N THR A 55 -12.36 10.13 6.82
CA THR A 55 -11.32 11.16 6.63
C THR A 55 -11.87 12.56 6.44
N GLY A 56 -13.11 12.68 5.96
CA GLY A 56 -13.70 13.94 5.48
C GLY A 56 -13.24 14.34 4.08
N GLU A 57 -12.50 13.49 3.39
CA GLU A 57 -12.06 13.69 1.99
C GLU A 57 -13.13 13.18 1.01
N ASP A 58 -13.05 13.58 -0.26
CA ASP A 58 -13.98 13.15 -1.32
C ASP A 58 -13.56 11.84 -2.02
N PHE A 59 -12.52 11.16 -1.53
CA PHE A 59 -11.92 9.98 -2.16
C PHE A 59 -11.63 8.86 -1.16
N TYR A 60 -11.56 7.62 -1.65
CA TYR A 60 -11.12 6.46 -0.90
C TYR A 60 -9.58 6.39 -0.84
N GLY A 61 -9.07 6.09 0.35
CA GLY A 61 -7.67 5.82 0.61
C GLY A 61 -7.41 4.34 0.86
N ILE A 62 -6.13 3.95 0.89
CA ILE A 62 -5.70 2.64 1.36
C ILE A 62 -4.48 2.80 2.27
N ALA A 63 -4.55 2.21 3.45
CA ALA A 63 -3.40 2.00 4.32
C ALA A 63 -2.88 0.58 4.11
N ILE A 64 -1.58 0.44 3.84
CA ILE A 64 -0.94 -0.85 3.56
C ILE A 64 0.14 -1.07 4.61
N GLY A 65 0.07 -2.20 5.30
CA GLY A 65 1.16 -2.68 6.11
C GLY A 65 2.32 -3.12 5.21
N LEU A 66 3.45 -2.44 5.36
CA LEU A 66 4.64 -2.73 4.57
C LEU A 66 5.47 -3.84 5.22
N ASN A 67 6.27 -4.53 4.39
CA ASN A 67 7.23 -5.51 4.85
C ASN A 67 8.34 -4.82 5.64
N SER A 68 8.26 -4.84 6.96
CA SER A 68 9.29 -4.28 7.84
C SER A 68 10.27 -5.33 8.38
N SER A 69 10.26 -6.55 7.84
CA SER A 69 11.16 -7.63 8.28
C SER A 69 12.63 -7.43 7.87
N GLN A 70 12.87 -6.51 6.95
CA GLN A 70 14.20 -6.06 6.53
C GLN A 70 14.20 -4.53 6.48
N LEU A 71 15.34 -3.92 6.78
CA LEU A 71 15.44 -2.46 6.91
C LEU A 71 15.70 -1.75 5.58
N GLU A 72 16.31 -2.43 4.61
CA GLU A 72 16.63 -1.84 3.32
C GLU A 72 16.02 -2.66 2.18
N ASN A 73 15.53 -1.95 1.16
CA ASN A 73 14.93 -2.52 -0.04
C ASN A 73 13.88 -3.59 0.26
N ALA A 74 13.11 -3.39 1.33
CA ALA A 74 12.05 -4.28 1.71
C ALA A 74 10.93 -4.27 0.67
N ILE A 75 10.56 -5.45 0.19
CA ILE A 75 9.56 -5.57 -0.88
C ILE A 75 8.23 -6.05 -0.32
N THR A 76 7.18 -5.29 -0.65
CA THR A 76 5.77 -5.63 -0.51
C THR A 76 5.15 -5.62 -1.90
N TYR A 77 4.46 -6.71 -2.27
CA TYR A 77 3.63 -6.75 -3.46
C TYR A 77 2.17 -6.54 -3.10
N ILE A 78 1.45 -5.81 -3.95
CA ILE A 78 0.02 -5.61 -3.86
C ILE A 78 -0.59 -6.22 -5.12
N GLU A 79 -1.22 -7.37 -4.98
CA GLU A 79 -2.03 -7.96 -6.04
C GLU A 79 -3.42 -7.34 -5.95
N TRP A 80 -3.77 -6.47 -6.89
CA TRP A 80 -5.09 -5.82 -6.97
C TRP A 80 -6.13 -6.71 -7.65
N SER A 81 -5.66 -7.56 -8.57
CA SER A 81 -6.43 -8.57 -9.29
C SER A 81 -5.49 -9.68 -9.79
N GLU A 82 -6.02 -10.76 -10.35
CA GLU A 82 -5.21 -11.87 -10.90
C GLU A 82 -4.18 -11.45 -11.95
N THR A 83 -4.36 -10.29 -12.59
CA THR A 83 -3.52 -9.79 -13.68
C THR A 83 -2.81 -8.48 -13.36
N ASP A 84 -2.99 -7.93 -12.17
CA ASP A 84 -2.46 -6.62 -11.79
C ASP A 84 -1.81 -6.67 -10.41
N THR A 85 -0.48 -6.59 -10.41
CA THR A 85 0.33 -6.60 -9.20
C THR A 85 1.36 -5.49 -9.27
N ASP A 86 1.40 -4.67 -8.22
CA ASP A 86 2.43 -3.65 -8.06
C ASP A 86 3.42 -4.00 -6.96
N THR A 87 4.52 -3.25 -6.96
CA THR A 87 5.57 -3.36 -5.98
C THR A 87 5.71 -2.08 -5.19
N ILE A 88 5.68 -2.19 -3.87
CA ILE A 88 6.23 -1.19 -2.96
C ILE A 88 7.60 -1.68 -2.47
N ARG A 89 8.63 -0.89 -2.77
CA ARG A 89 9.95 -1.03 -2.15
C ARG A 89 10.07 0.00 -1.04
N ALA A 90 10.58 -0.38 0.12
CA ALA A 90 10.67 0.48 1.29
C ALA A 90 12.01 0.36 2.02
N ASN A 91 12.43 1.46 2.63
CA ASN A 91 13.51 1.50 3.60
C ASN A 91 12.97 1.93 4.95
N PHE A 92 13.54 1.38 6.01
CA PHE A 92 13.17 1.63 7.39
C PHE A 92 14.40 1.96 8.22
N GLN A 93 14.16 2.70 9.29
CA GLN A 93 15.09 2.84 10.40
C GLN A 93 14.49 2.16 11.63
N SER A 94 15.28 1.33 12.29
CA SER A 94 14.91 0.72 13.57
C SER A 94 15.78 1.23 14.71
N GLY A 95 15.19 1.38 15.88
CA GLY A 95 15.88 1.56 17.16
C GLY A 95 15.29 0.60 18.21
N ASP A 96 15.68 0.78 19.47
CA ASP A 96 15.32 -0.15 20.56
C ASP A 96 13.81 -0.42 20.69
N ASN A 97 12.96 0.56 20.35
CA ASN A 97 11.50 0.47 20.51
C ASN A 97 10.70 1.02 19.31
N PHE A 98 11.34 1.17 18.15
CA PHE A 98 10.65 1.68 16.97
C PHE A 98 11.17 1.09 15.68
N THR A 99 10.30 1.08 14.68
CA THR A 99 10.65 0.91 13.27
C THR A 99 9.83 1.93 12.50
N ILE A 100 10.50 2.85 11.82
CA ILE A 100 9.87 3.92 11.04
C ILE A 100 10.22 3.78 9.58
N LEU A 101 9.27 4.08 8.70
CA LEU A 101 9.49 4.16 7.27
C LEU A 101 10.33 5.42 6.98
N THR A 102 11.40 5.27 6.23
CA THR A 102 12.27 6.38 5.84
C THR A 102 12.10 6.73 4.36
N LYS A 103 11.94 5.73 3.49
CA LYS A 103 11.66 5.93 2.06
C LYS A 103 10.74 4.86 1.51
N ALA A 104 9.89 5.21 0.55
CA ALA A 104 9.11 4.25 -0.20
C ALA A 104 9.03 4.60 -1.68
N TRP A 105 9.05 3.57 -2.52
CA TRP A 105 8.86 3.64 -3.95
C TRP A 105 7.71 2.73 -4.36
N TYR A 106 6.82 3.21 -5.20
CA TYR A 106 5.76 2.43 -5.82
C TYR A 106 6.08 2.27 -7.30
N ASN A 107 6.24 1.02 -7.75
CA ASN A 107 6.70 0.69 -9.12
C ASN A 107 7.92 1.54 -9.54
N ASP A 108 8.93 1.58 -8.67
CA ASP A 108 10.17 2.35 -8.80
C ASP A 108 10.04 3.90 -8.79
N VAL A 109 8.83 4.44 -8.62
CA VAL A 109 8.59 5.87 -8.43
C VAL A 109 8.64 6.22 -6.94
N LEU A 110 9.49 7.17 -6.55
CA LEU A 110 9.58 7.64 -5.16
C LEU A 110 8.25 8.29 -4.76
N ILE A 111 7.60 7.75 -3.73
CA ILE A 111 6.33 8.23 -3.19
C ILE A 111 6.45 8.81 -1.78
N PHE A 112 7.48 8.43 -1.04
CA PHE A 112 7.74 8.92 0.31
C PHE A 112 9.24 9.00 0.57
N ASP A 113 9.66 10.08 1.23
CA ASP A 113 11.01 10.29 1.72
C ASP A 113 10.92 11.16 2.98
N GLU A 114 11.42 10.67 4.11
CA GLU A 114 11.33 11.36 5.40
C GLU A 114 12.06 12.71 5.42
N ASP A 115 13.08 12.87 4.56
CA ASP A 115 13.85 14.10 4.43
C ASP A 115 13.12 15.16 3.58
N ILE A 116 12.00 14.78 2.94
CA ILE A 116 11.19 15.65 2.09
C ILE A 116 9.85 15.86 2.79
N ILE A 117 9.55 17.09 3.21
CA ILE A 117 8.21 17.43 3.72
C ILE A 117 7.26 17.41 2.51
N PRO A 118 6.38 16.42 2.37
CA PRO A 118 5.45 16.41 1.27
C PRO A 118 4.28 17.36 1.60
N GLU A 119 3.85 18.16 0.64
CA GLU A 119 2.68 19.03 0.81
C GLU A 119 1.37 18.23 0.90
N THR A 120 1.38 16.99 0.42
CA THR A 120 0.20 16.10 0.32
C THR A 120 0.59 14.64 0.55
N LEU A 121 -0.41 13.81 0.87
CA LEU A 121 -0.21 12.35 0.87
C LEU A 121 0.14 11.84 -0.53
N PRO A 122 0.87 10.73 -0.65
CA PRO A 122 1.24 10.21 -1.97
C PRO A 122 0.00 9.79 -2.76
N GLU A 123 -0.18 10.35 -3.95
CA GLU A 123 -1.22 9.93 -4.89
C GLU A 123 -0.67 8.86 -5.85
N ILE A 124 -1.45 7.80 -6.05
CA ILE A 124 -1.18 6.76 -7.04
C ILE A 124 -2.17 6.89 -8.19
N ILE A 125 -1.64 7.10 -9.40
CA ILE A 125 -2.39 7.09 -10.66
C ILE A 125 -2.06 5.79 -11.41
N LYS A 126 -3.08 4.95 -11.63
CA LYS A 126 -3.00 3.61 -12.24
C LYS A 126 -3.19 3.65 -13.75
N ASN A 127 -2.17 3.29 -14.53
CA ASN A 127 -2.20 3.29 -16.00
C ASN A 127 -2.95 2.10 -16.61
#